data_AF-A0A0G2FHI5-F1
#
_entry.id   AF-A0A0G2FHI5-F1
#
_cell.length_a   1.000
_cell.length_b   1.000
_cell.length_c   1.000
_cell.angle_alpha   90.00
_cell.angle_beta   90.00
_cell.angle_gamma   90.00
#
_symmetry.space_group_name_H-M   'P 1'
#
loop_
_entity.id
_entity.type
_entity.pdbx_description
1 polymer ?
#
loop_
_entity_poly.entity_id
_entity_poly.type
_entity_poly.pdbx_seq_one_letter_code
_entity_poly.pdbx_strand_id
1 'polypeptide(L)'
;MAASPKYSEGSDEPRLTKELDGLLSNMWALTADGQGIERSFKFKTFAKTWDSKDFMTAVSLQCKIKNHHPEWSNVYNTTFIRWTTHSPPGLSAKDTELAAICDGYAQSFGEVKEEAVPAAASLSSPDGQSCQLKGLADHVASTSGGCCVPKKSS
;
A
#
# COMPACT_ATOMS: atom_id res chain seq x y z
N MET A 1 -13.44 -4.04 17.53
CA MET A 1 -13.70 -2.61 17.31
C MET A 1 -13.00 -2.21 16.02
N ALA A 2 -13.65 -1.45 15.14
CA ALA A 2 -12.95 -0.92 13.97
C ALA A 2 -11.79 -0.04 14.46
N ALA A 3 -10.62 -0.18 13.84
CA ALA A 3 -9.49 0.68 14.18
C ALA A 3 -9.83 2.14 13.84
N SER A 4 -9.43 3.07 14.69
CA SER A 4 -9.56 4.51 14.44
C SER A 4 -8.26 5.05 13.87
N PRO A 5 -8.30 5.98 12.89
CA PRO A 5 -7.09 6.55 12.33
C PRO A 5 -6.32 7.34 13.39
N LYS A 6 -4.99 7.25 13.33
CA LYS A 6 -4.05 8.01 14.14
C LYS A 6 -3.15 8.79 13.19
N TYR A 7 -3.18 10.11 13.32
CA TYR A 7 -2.43 11.00 12.44
C TYR A 7 -1.04 11.30 12.99
N SER A 8 -0.09 11.47 12.08
CA SER A 8 1.26 11.93 12.39
C SER A 8 1.20 13.38 12.89
N GLU A 9 2.04 13.71 13.87
CA GLU A 9 2.12 15.06 14.46
C GLU A 9 2.32 16.14 13.38
N GLY A 10 1.55 17.22 13.48
CA GLY A 10 1.60 18.35 12.53
C GLY A 10 0.75 18.15 11.27
N SER A 11 -0.04 17.07 11.20
CA SER A 11 -0.95 16.82 10.09
C SER A 11 -2.27 17.61 10.20
N ASP A 12 -2.86 17.95 9.06
CA ASP A 12 -4.20 18.52 8.95
C ASP A 12 -5.25 17.38 9.03
N GLU A 13 -5.66 17.03 10.24
CA GLU A 13 -6.55 15.88 10.49
C GLU A 13 -7.89 15.97 9.75
N PRO A 14 -8.62 17.12 9.71
CA PRO A 14 -9.86 17.22 8.96
C PRO A 14 -9.69 16.94 7.47
N ARG A 15 -8.62 17.47 6.87
CA ARG A 15 -8.30 17.20 5.47
C ARG A 15 -7.95 15.73 5.25
N LEU A 16 -7.07 15.16 6.09
CA LEU A 16 -6.65 13.77 5.97
C LEU A 16 -7.79 12.79 6.19
N THR A 17 -8.71 13.07 7.10
CA THR A 17 -9.91 12.24 7.31
C THR A 17 -10.71 12.14 6.02
N LYS A 18 -10.96 13.27 5.34
CA LYS A 18 -11.70 13.29 4.08
C LYS A 18 -10.97 12.53 2.95
N GLU A 19 -9.66 12.68 2.85
CA GLU A 19 -8.85 11.93 1.87
C GLU A 19 -8.87 10.43 2.17
N LEU A 20 -8.74 10.06 3.44
CA LEU A 20 -8.80 8.68 3.93
C LEU A 20 -10.15 8.03 3.63
N ASP A 21 -11.27 8.72 3.88
CA ASP A 21 -12.62 8.20 3.60
C ASP A 21 -12.78 7.79 2.12
N GLY A 22 -12.20 8.59 1.22
CA GLY A 22 -12.17 8.27 -0.21
C GLY A 22 -11.38 7.01 -0.54
N LEU A 23 -10.22 6.83 0.10
CA LEU A 23 -9.38 5.64 -0.07
C LEU A 23 -10.02 4.39 0.53
N LEU A 24 -10.61 4.49 1.73
CA LEU A 24 -11.32 3.40 2.39
C LEU A 24 -12.55 2.94 1.58
N SER A 25 -13.16 3.86 0.83
CA SER A 25 -14.22 3.54 -0.13
C SER A 25 -13.70 2.86 -1.41
N ASN A 26 -12.38 2.83 -1.63
CA ASN A 26 -11.71 2.25 -2.80
C ASN A 26 -10.70 1.17 -2.41
N MET A 27 -11.16 0.13 -1.69
CA MET A 27 -10.42 -1.09 -1.34
C MET A 27 -9.16 -0.92 -0.47
N TRP A 28 -8.85 0.29 -0.01
CA TRP A 28 -7.86 0.46 1.05
C TRP A 28 -8.46 0.10 2.41
N ALA A 29 -7.65 -0.45 3.29
CA ALA A 29 -8.01 -0.74 4.66
C ALA A 29 -7.09 0.03 5.62
N LEU A 30 -7.64 0.50 6.73
CA LEU A 30 -6.85 1.04 7.82
C LEU A 30 -6.09 -0.11 8.51
N THR A 31 -4.82 0.12 8.87
CA THR A 31 -4.04 -0.85 9.63
C THR A 31 -4.64 -1.06 11.02
N ALA A 32 -4.37 -2.21 11.64
CA ALA A 32 -4.97 -2.59 12.92
C ALA A 32 -4.61 -1.61 14.07
N ASP A 33 -3.45 -0.97 13.99
CA ASP A 33 -2.97 0.03 14.94
C ASP A 33 -3.44 1.46 14.62
N GLY A 34 -4.08 1.67 13.46
CA GLY A 34 -4.62 2.94 12.98
C GLY A 34 -3.59 3.88 12.36
N GLN A 35 -2.31 3.49 12.26
CA GLN A 35 -1.20 4.38 11.89
C GLN A 35 -0.88 4.38 10.40
N GLY A 36 -1.51 3.52 9.61
CA GLY A 36 -1.26 3.39 8.19
C GLY A 36 -2.49 2.90 7.42
N ILE A 37 -2.34 2.80 6.11
CA ILE A 37 -3.31 2.20 5.21
C ILE A 37 -2.66 1.14 4.34
N GLU A 38 -3.40 0.08 4.02
CA GLU A 38 -2.89 -1.06 3.27
C GLU A 38 -3.89 -1.55 2.22
N ARG A 39 -3.36 -2.06 1.11
CA ARG A 39 -4.14 -2.64 0.00
C ARG A 39 -3.30 -3.62 -0.81
N SER A 40 -3.97 -4.62 -1.38
CA SER A 40 -3.38 -5.53 -2.37
C SER A 40 -3.84 -5.16 -3.78
N PHE A 41 -2.89 -5.11 -4.72
CA PHE A 41 -3.10 -4.89 -6.15
C PHE A 41 -2.81 -6.18 -6.91
N LYS A 42 -3.69 -6.58 -7.84
CA LYS A 42 -3.56 -7.81 -8.64
C LYS A 42 -3.58 -7.49 -10.13
N PHE A 43 -2.67 -8.09 -10.89
CA PHE A 43 -2.57 -7.90 -12.33
C PHE A 43 -2.69 -9.24 -13.08
N LYS A 44 -2.84 -9.20 -14.41
CA LYS A 44 -2.97 -10.43 -15.20
C LYS A 44 -1.70 -11.29 -15.22
N THR A 45 -0.52 -10.68 -15.15
CA THR A 45 0.78 -11.36 -15.25
C THR A 45 1.81 -10.73 -14.33
N PHE A 46 2.87 -11.48 -14.01
CA PHE A 46 4.03 -10.95 -13.28
C PHE A 46 4.68 -9.76 -14.00
N ALA A 47 4.85 -9.86 -15.32
CA ALA A 47 5.45 -8.80 -16.13
C ALA A 47 4.73 -7.46 -15.91
N LYS A 48 3.39 -7.44 -16.02
CA LYS A 48 2.53 -6.27 -15.78
C LYS A 48 2.64 -5.64 -14.39
N THR A 49 3.21 -6.36 -13.44
CA THR A 49 3.40 -5.86 -12.07
C THR A 49 4.76 -5.16 -11.93
N TRP A 50 5.77 -5.58 -12.69
CA TRP A 50 7.18 -5.25 -12.44
C TRP A 50 7.94 -4.53 -13.58
N ASP A 51 7.51 -4.63 -14.85
CA ASP A 51 8.29 -4.02 -15.96
C ASP A 51 8.53 -2.50 -15.74
N SER A 52 9.55 -1.98 -16.42
CA SER A 52 9.95 -0.59 -16.45
C SER A 52 8.84 0.39 -16.87
N LYS A 53 7.81 -0.11 -17.57
CA LYS A 53 6.61 0.64 -17.94
C LYS A 53 5.42 0.41 -17.00
N ASP A 54 5.59 -0.38 -15.95
CA ASP A 54 4.50 -0.94 -15.16
C ASP A 54 4.43 -0.39 -13.72
N PHE A 55 3.40 -0.83 -13.01
CA PHE A 55 2.91 -0.29 -11.74
C PHE A 55 4.00 -0.04 -10.68
N MET A 56 4.81 -1.04 -10.32
CA MET A 56 5.78 -0.88 -9.23
C MET A 56 6.91 0.10 -9.57
N THR A 57 7.34 0.16 -10.84
CA THR A 57 8.34 1.13 -11.30
C THR A 57 7.80 2.56 -11.21
N ALA A 58 6.54 2.77 -11.64
CA ALA A 58 5.89 4.06 -11.57
C ALA A 58 5.70 4.53 -10.11
N VAL A 59 5.28 3.63 -9.21
CA VAL A 59 5.18 3.92 -7.76
C VAL A 59 6.54 4.27 -7.19
N SER A 60 7.60 3.50 -7.49
CA SER A 60 8.95 3.76 -7.00
C SER A 60 9.48 5.15 -7.38
N LEU A 61 9.18 5.63 -8.59
CA LEU A 61 9.55 6.99 -9.01
C LEU A 61 8.85 8.06 -8.16
N GLN A 62 7.58 7.86 -7.82
CA GLN A 62 6.84 8.77 -6.95
C GLN A 62 7.36 8.73 -5.51
N CYS A 63 7.76 7.56 -5.00
CA CYS A 63 8.43 7.46 -3.70
C CYS A 63 9.67 8.35 -3.63
N LYS A 64 10.49 8.34 -4.70
CA LYS A 64 11.68 9.18 -4.82
C LYS A 64 11.35 10.67 -4.85
N ILE A 65 10.31 11.07 -5.60
CA ILE A 65 9.89 12.48 -5.72
C ILE A 65 9.35 13.00 -4.37
N LYS A 66 8.55 12.19 -3.68
CA LYS A 66 7.90 12.55 -2.41
C LYS A 66 8.79 12.33 -1.18
N ASN A 67 9.92 11.67 -1.38
CA ASN A 67 10.83 11.19 -0.33
C ASN A 67 10.05 10.46 0.76
N HIS A 68 9.27 9.46 0.34
CA HIS A 68 8.41 8.64 1.19
C HIS A 68 8.26 7.26 0.57
N HIS A 69 8.43 6.20 1.35
CA HIS A 69 8.58 4.85 0.82
C HIS A 69 7.54 3.93 1.47
N PRO A 70 6.96 2.97 0.72
CA PRO A 70 5.99 2.05 1.26
C PRO A 70 6.69 0.90 1.97
N GLU A 71 5.92 0.23 2.83
CA GLU A 71 6.17 -1.16 3.16
C GLU A 71 5.41 -2.01 2.14
N TRP A 72 6.09 -2.84 1.36
CA TRP A 72 5.42 -3.66 0.35
C TRP A 72 5.97 -5.08 0.28
N SER A 73 5.16 -5.98 -0.25
CA SER A 73 5.57 -7.33 -0.59
C SER A 73 4.94 -7.72 -1.93
N ASN A 74 5.67 -8.46 -2.76
CA ASN A 74 5.18 -8.93 -4.05
C ASN A 74 5.34 -10.45 -4.14
N VAL A 75 4.28 -11.11 -4.58
CA VAL A 75 4.29 -12.53 -4.96
C VAL A 75 3.60 -12.65 -6.30
N TYR A 76 4.39 -12.99 -7.32
CA TYR A 76 3.92 -13.10 -8.70
C TYR A 76 3.18 -11.81 -9.14
N ASN A 77 1.93 -11.93 -9.58
CA ASN A 77 1.12 -10.83 -10.11
C ASN A 77 0.38 -10.03 -9.03
N THR A 78 0.70 -10.23 -7.74
CA THR A 78 0.03 -9.58 -6.62
C THR A 78 1.02 -8.81 -5.79
N THR A 79 0.75 -7.52 -5.58
CA THR A 79 1.57 -6.62 -4.76
C THR A 79 0.74 -6.07 -3.63
N PHE A 80 1.14 -6.38 -2.40
CA PHE A 80 0.62 -5.76 -1.20
C PHE A 80 1.43 -4.49 -0.90
N ILE A 81 0.74 -3.39 -0.61
CA ILE A 81 1.34 -2.10 -0.27
C ILE A 81 0.71 -1.60 1.02
N ARG A 82 1.56 -1.12 1.92
CA ARG A 82 1.19 -0.33 3.09
C ARG A 82 1.94 0.99 3.09
N TRP A 83 1.19 2.06 3.33
CA TRP A 83 1.70 3.40 3.56
C TRP A 83 1.53 3.76 5.03
N THR A 84 2.62 4.20 5.64
CA THR A 84 2.67 4.67 7.03
C THR A 84 3.82 5.66 7.17
N THR A 85 3.68 6.63 8.08
CA THR A 85 4.77 7.53 8.45
C THR A 85 5.37 7.09 9.78
N HIS A 86 6.67 6.79 9.79
CA HIS A 86 7.37 6.31 10.97
C HIS A 86 7.80 7.42 11.95
N SER A 87 7.98 8.65 11.45
CA SER A 87 8.47 9.76 12.27
C SER A 87 8.01 11.14 11.74
N PRO A 88 7.20 11.88 12.51
CA PRO A 88 6.47 11.43 13.70
C PRO A 88 5.50 10.26 13.35
N PRO A 89 5.28 9.29 14.24
CA PRO A 89 4.49 8.11 13.93
C PRO A 89 3.01 8.44 13.66
N GLY A 90 2.43 7.85 12.60
CA GLY A 90 1.01 7.97 12.25
C GLY A 90 0.77 8.18 10.75
N LEU A 91 -0.50 8.35 10.36
CA LEU A 91 -0.88 8.70 8.99
C LEU A 91 -0.55 10.16 8.68
N SER A 92 0.11 10.42 7.56
CA SER A 92 0.39 11.77 7.05
C SER A 92 -0.20 12.00 5.66
N ALA A 93 -0.14 13.24 5.18
CA ALA A 93 -0.56 13.60 3.82
C ALA A 93 0.21 12.87 2.72
N LYS A 94 1.44 12.42 3.00
CA LYS A 94 2.21 11.64 2.02
C LYS A 94 1.64 10.25 1.83
N ASP A 95 1.11 9.65 2.90
CA ASP A 95 0.49 8.32 2.87
C ASP A 95 -0.77 8.33 2.00
N THR A 96 -1.67 9.29 2.24
CA THR A 96 -2.91 9.43 1.46
C THR A 96 -2.64 9.81 0.00
N GLU A 97 -1.68 10.71 -0.25
CA GLU A 97 -1.30 11.12 -1.61
C GLU A 97 -0.71 9.94 -2.41
N LEU A 98 0.23 9.19 -1.85
CA LEU A 98 0.86 8.07 -2.55
C LEU A 98 -0.09 6.89 -2.73
N ALA A 99 -1.02 6.65 -1.80
CA ALA A 99 -2.10 5.69 -1.98
C ALA A 99 -3.02 6.05 -3.16
N ALA A 100 -3.43 7.32 -3.26
CA ALA A 100 -4.25 7.78 -4.39
C ALA A 100 -3.51 7.69 -5.73
N ILE A 101 -2.20 7.96 -5.75
CA ILE A 101 -1.34 7.76 -6.93
C ILE A 101 -1.31 6.27 -7.32
N CYS A 102 -1.19 5.36 -6.35
CA CYS A 102 -1.25 3.92 -6.61
C CYS A 102 -2.57 3.54 -7.28
N ASP A 103 -3.70 4.09 -6.84
CA ASP A 103 -5.00 3.82 -7.47
C ASP A 103 -5.04 4.26 -8.95
N GLY A 104 -4.52 5.46 -9.25
CA GLY A 104 -4.45 5.97 -10.62
C GLY A 104 -3.55 5.12 -11.52
N TYR A 105 -2.41 4.66 -11.00
CA TYR A 105 -1.52 3.75 -11.73
C TYR A 105 -2.15 2.37 -11.89
N ALA A 106 -2.73 1.80 -10.84
CA ALA A 106 -3.39 0.50 -10.90
C ALA A 106 -4.48 0.47 -11.99
N GLN A 107 -5.29 1.54 -12.08
CA GLN A 107 -6.27 1.70 -13.15
C GLN A 107 -5.60 1.77 -14.53
N SER A 108 -4.57 2.60 -14.69
CA SER A 108 -3.87 2.80 -15.96
C SER A 108 -3.17 1.53 -16.47
N PHE A 109 -2.67 0.70 -15.56
CA PHE A 109 -1.96 -0.55 -15.88
C PHE A 109 -2.88 -1.78 -15.96
N GLY A 110 -4.18 -1.59 -15.76
CA GLY A 110 -5.19 -2.63 -15.91
C GLY A 110 -5.18 -3.64 -14.77
N GLU A 111 -5.22 -3.14 -13.53
CA GLU A 111 -5.53 -3.92 -12.34
C GLU A 111 -6.79 -4.78 -12.56
N VAL A 112 -6.71 -6.04 -12.11
CA VAL A 112 -7.83 -6.96 -12.07
C VAL A 112 -8.48 -6.83 -10.71
N LYS A 113 -9.57 -6.05 -10.64
CA LYS A 113 -10.46 -6.03 -9.48
C LYS A 113 -11.31 -7.30 -9.52
N GLU A 114 -11.32 -8.09 -8.45
CA GLU A 114 -12.11 -9.33 -8.43
C GLU A 114 -13.61 -9.03 -8.40
N GLU A 115 -14.20 -8.86 -9.59
CA GLU A 115 -15.50 -9.43 -9.96
C GLU A 115 -15.38 -9.99 -11.40
N ALA A 116 -15.86 -11.24 -11.59
CA ALA A 116 -15.88 -12.04 -12.84
C ALA A 116 -14.63 -12.86 -13.21
N VAL A 117 -14.47 -14.05 -12.60
CA VAL A 117 -13.87 -15.22 -13.25
C VAL A 117 -14.82 -16.42 -13.06
N PRO A 118 -15.27 -17.13 -14.11
CA PRO A 118 -16.16 -18.28 -13.96
C PRO A 118 -15.40 -19.45 -13.31
N ALA A 119 -16.11 -20.17 -12.45
CA ALA A 119 -15.65 -21.13 -11.45
C ALA A 119 -14.93 -22.41 -11.96
N ALA A 120 -14.34 -22.41 -13.16
CA ALA A 120 -13.77 -23.62 -13.78
C ALA A 120 -12.24 -23.77 -13.65
N ALA A 121 -11.53 -22.83 -13.03
CA ALA A 121 -10.08 -22.90 -12.83
C ALA A 121 -9.65 -22.93 -11.34
N SER A 122 -10.57 -23.29 -10.44
CA SER A 122 -10.26 -23.42 -9.00
C SER A 122 -9.63 -24.77 -8.70
N LEU A 123 -8.29 -24.80 -8.70
CA LEU A 123 -7.55 -25.63 -7.75
C LEU A 123 -6.75 -24.70 -6.85
N SER A 124 -7.29 -24.54 -5.63
CA SER A 124 -6.69 -23.99 -4.41
C SER A 124 -6.17 -22.55 -4.42
N SER A 125 -6.93 -21.63 -3.83
CA SER A 125 -6.48 -20.83 -2.66
C SER A 125 -7.64 -20.02 -2.07
N PRO A 126 -8.17 -20.37 -0.89
CA PRO A 126 -9.15 -19.54 -0.17
C PRO A 126 -8.41 -18.60 0.80
N ASP A 127 -8.74 -17.30 0.78
CA ASP A 127 -8.62 -16.29 1.84
C ASP A 127 -7.27 -16.05 2.58
N GLY A 128 -6.25 -16.90 2.42
CA GLY A 128 -5.00 -16.88 3.18
C GLY A 128 -3.85 -16.15 2.49
N GLN A 129 -3.92 -15.92 1.18
CA GLN A 129 -2.79 -15.34 0.43
C GLN A 129 -2.55 -13.86 0.76
N SER A 130 -3.62 -13.08 0.94
CA SER A 130 -3.51 -11.67 1.39
C SER A 130 -2.93 -11.59 2.81
N CYS A 131 -3.35 -12.49 3.70
CA CYS A 131 -2.83 -12.58 5.06
C CYS A 131 -1.32 -12.92 5.08
N GLN A 132 -0.87 -13.82 4.20
CA GLN A 132 0.56 -14.17 4.08
C GLN A 132 1.40 -13.02 3.51
N LEU A 133 0.89 -12.30 2.49
CA LEU A 133 1.56 -11.13 1.92
C LEU A 133 1.74 -10.02 2.95
N LYS A 134 0.70 -9.75 3.72
CA LYS A 134 0.74 -8.82 4.85
C LYS A 134 1.78 -9.23 5.88
N GLY A 135 1.76 -10.50 6.29
CA GLY A 135 2.75 -11.04 7.25
C GLY A 135 4.19 -10.93 6.74
N LEU A 136 4.42 -11.07 5.43
CA LEU A 136 5.74 -10.84 4.83
C LEU A 136 6.15 -9.37 4.90
N ALA A 137 5.24 -8.44 4.60
CA ALA A 137 5.51 -7.01 4.73
C ALA A 137 5.79 -6.63 6.19
N ASP A 138 5.02 -7.15 7.15
CA ASP A 138 5.25 -6.97 8.59
C ASP A 138 6.65 -7.46 9.02
N HIS A 139 7.06 -8.63 8.52
CA HIS A 139 8.37 -9.18 8.82
C HIS A 139 9.50 -8.35 8.21
N VAL A 140 9.36 -7.91 6.96
CA VAL A 140 10.36 -7.04 6.30
C VAL A 140 10.44 -5.69 7.00
N ALA A 141 9.31 -5.05 7.32
CA ALA A 141 9.28 -3.77 8.02
C ALA A 141 9.96 -3.85 9.40
N SER A 142 9.69 -4.91 10.16
CA SER A 142 10.33 -5.10 11.49
C SER A 142 11.83 -5.40 11.41
N THR A 143 12.30 -6.09 10.37
CA THR A 143 13.71 -6.49 10.24
C THR A 143 14.58 -5.47 9.51
N SER A 144 14.00 -4.60 8.68
CA SER A 144 14.74 -3.59 7.90
C SER A 144 15.21 -2.38 8.71
N GLY A 145 14.83 -2.28 9.99
CA GLY A 145 15.32 -1.23 10.91
C GLY A 145 14.97 0.20 10.45
N GLY A 146 15.81 1.18 10.82
CA GLY A 146 15.60 2.61 10.52
C GLY A 146 15.81 3.01 9.05
N CYS A 147 15.65 2.10 8.09
CA CYS A 147 15.86 2.36 6.66
C CYS A 147 15.00 3.54 6.14
N CYS A 148 13.86 3.77 6.78
CA CYS A 148 12.88 4.80 6.41
C CYS A 148 13.02 6.12 7.19
N VAL A 149 13.99 6.24 8.12
CA VAL A 149 14.28 7.49 8.83
C VAL A 149 15.47 8.18 8.17
N PRO A 150 15.36 9.45 7.72
CA PRO A 150 16.50 10.18 7.21
C PRO A 150 17.63 10.19 8.25
N LYS A 151 18.82 9.70 7.87
CA LYS A 151 20.01 9.86 8.72
C LYS A 151 20.30 11.36 8.85
N LYS A 152 20.27 11.89 10.07
CA LYS A 152 20.80 13.24 10.33
C LYS A 152 22.25 13.27 9.85
N SER A 153 22.56 14.15 8.89
CA SER A 153 23.94 14.46 8.56
C SER A 153 24.53 15.22 9.75
N SER A 154 25.43 14.57 10.48
CA SER A 154 26.34 15.23 11.43
C SER A 154 27.42 16.02 10.70
#